data_AF-A0A7W2Z7P3-F1
#
_entry.id   AF-A0A7W2Z7P3-F1
#
_cell.length_a   1.000
_cell.length_b   1.000
_cell.length_c   1.000
_cell.angle_alpha   90.00
_cell.angle_beta   90.00
_cell.angle_gamma   90.00
#
_symmetry.space_group_name_H-M   'P 1'
#
loop_
_entity.id
_entity.type
_entity.pdbx_description
1 polymer ?
#
loop_
_entity_poly.entity_id
_entity_poly.type
_entity_poly.pdbx_seq_one_letter_code
_entity_poly.pdbx_strand_id
1 'polypeptide(L)'
;MTVNVEALIYSLGKSYQDLVDVELIPYKTPPTGFSGDPDLSLNMAQEGIYLSFRREGHILQEITATLLRPEIKGWHFPNELPFGLQSEMSRRWVHEHIGEPLRSSPPKTIMRRALGWADLFNAVAGDLPVSMQIDFDVIDNAVSVTFMPTSELRW
;
A
#
# COMPACT_ATOMS: atom_id res chain seq x y z
N MET A 1 -0.41 12.21 -13.69
CA MET A 1 -0.29 13.07 -12.50
C MET A 1 0.41 12.24 -11.44
N THR A 2 1.37 12.79 -10.72
CA THR A 2 2.09 12.05 -9.67
C THR A 2 1.42 12.28 -8.32
N VAL A 3 1.39 11.24 -7.50
CA VAL A 3 0.85 11.26 -6.15
C VAL A 3 2.01 11.19 -5.17
N ASN A 4 1.99 12.07 -4.17
CA ASN A 4 2.99 12.04 -3.11
C ASN A 4 2.63 10.94 -2.10
N VAL A 5 3.21 9.75 -2.30
CA VAL A 5 2.98 8.57 -1.46
C VAL A 5 3.42 8.81 -0.02
N GLU A 6 4.53 9.51 0.19
CA GLU A 6 5.02 9.84 1.53
C GLU A 6 4.01 10.67 2.31
N ALA A 7 3.53 11.76 1.72
CA ALA A 7 2.55 12.63 2.35
C ALA A 7 1.21 11.91 2.62
N LEU A 8 0.82 10.93 1.78
CA LEU A 8 -0.33 10.07 2.06
C LEU A 8 -0.12 9.23 3.32
N ILE A 9 1.07 8.64 3.49
CA ILE A 9 1.40 7.83 4.68
C ILE A 9 1.36 8.69 5.95
N TYR A 10 1.89 9.92 5.90
CA TYR A 10 1.78 10.88 7.00
C TYR A 10 0.34 11.33 7.27
N SER A 11 -0.58 11.10 6.34
CA SER A 11 -2.00 11.41 6.46
C SER A 11 -2.85 10.19 6.88
N LEU A 12 -2.24 9.05 7.20
CA LEU A 12 -2.95 7.92 7.81
C LEU A 12 -3.68 8.38 9.08
N GLY A 13 -4.94 7.97 9.23
CA GLY A 13 -5.82 8.42 10.31
C GLY A 13 -6.54 9.76 10.05
N LYS A 14 -6.29 10.44 8.93
CA LYS A 14 -7.03 11.64 8.50
C LYS A 14 -8.28 11.27 7.70
N SER A 15 -9.24 12.17 7.63
CA SER A 15 -10.45 11.96 6.84
C SER A 15 -10.20 12.19 5.35
N TYR A 16 -11.04 11.61 4.49
CA TYR A 16 -11.02 11.89 3.05
C TYR A 16 -11.09 13.40 2.75
N GLN A 17 -11.89 14.15 3.50
CA GLN A 17 -12.02 15.60 3.30
C GLN A 17 -10.70 16.32 3.58
N ASP A 18 -9.97 15.94 4.63
CA ASP A 18 -8.65 16.51 4.93
C ASP A 18 -7.66 16.29 3.77
N LEU A 19 -7.71 15.13 3.11
CA LEU A 19 -6.86 14.82 1.96
C LEU A 19 -7.22 15.65 0.73
N VAL A 20 -8.51 15.92 0.52
CA VAL A 20 -9.00 16.78 -0.58
C VAL A 20 -8.63 18.24 -0.33
N ASP A 21 -8.77 18.72 0.90
CA ASP A 21 -8.54 20.12 1.26
C ASP A 21 -7.08 20.55 1.09
N VAL A 22 -6.14 19.62 1.28
CA VAL A 22 -4.71 19.83 1.05
C VAL A 22 -4.24 19.34 -0.34
N GLU A 23 -5.19 19.03 -1.24
CA GLU A 23 -4.97 18.61 -2.62
C GLU A 23 -4.05 17.39 -2.78
N LEU A 24 -4.06 16.48 -1.80
CA LEU A 24 -3.17 15.31 -1.77
C LEU A 24 -3.64 14.17 -2.69
N ILE A 25 -4.93 14.16 -3.03
CA ILE A 25 -5.52 13.20 -3.96
C ILE A 25 -6.05 13.91 -5.21
N PRO A 26 -5.76 13.40 -6.42
CA PRO A 26 -6.28 13.96 -7.68
C PRO A 26 -7.81 13.88 -7.80
N TYR A 27 -8.37 12.87 -7.16
CA TYR A 27 -9.73 12.41 -7.37
C TYR A 27 -10.68 13.13 -6.42
N LYS A 28 -11.63 13.86 -6.98
CA LYS A 28 -12.74 14.48 -6.21
C LYS A 28 -13.91 13.51 -6.01
N THR A 29 -13.86 12.33 -6.61
CA THR A 29 -14.83 11.27 -6.41
C THR A 29 -14.64 10.67 -5.02
N PRO A 30 -15.65 10.71 -4.14
CA PRO A 30 -15.56 10.12 -2.81
C PRO A 30 -15.25 8.62 -2.85
N PRO A 31 -14.61 8.06 -1.82
CA PRO A 31 -14.39 6.63 -1.72
C PRO A 31 -15.72 5.89 -1.65
N THR A 32 -15.79 4.71 -2.27
CA THR A 32 -17.03 3.93 -2.41
C THR A 32 -16.86 2.52 -1.86
N GLY A 33 -17.96 1.91 -1.43
CA GLY A 33 -17.98 0.54 -0.92
C GLY A 33 -19.40 -0.03 -0.93
N PHE A 34 -19.52 -1.35 -0.77
CA PHE A 34 -20.82 -2.02 -0.78
C PHE A 34 -21.63 -1.69 0.48
N SER A 35 -22.97 -1.72 0.39
CA SER A 35 -23.79 -1.53 1.59
C SER A 35 -23.47 -2.61 2.64
N GLY A 36 -23.23 -2.20 3.89
CA GLY A 36 -22.84 -3.08 4.99
C GLY A 36 -21.33 -3.37 5.13
N ASP A 37 -20.51 -2.99 4.15
CA ASP A 37 -19.04 -3.10 4.26
C ASP A 37 -18.50 -2.08 5.28
N PRO A 38 -17.68 -2.47 6.28
CA PRO A 38 -17.07 -1.49 7.19
C PRO A 38 -16.12 -0.52 6.47
N ASP A 39 -15.67 -0.87 5.27
CA ASP A 39 -14.65 -0.14 4.55
C ASP A 39 -15.22 0.55 3.30
N LEU A 40 -14.53 1.61 2.90
CA LEU A 40 -14.69 2.33 1.64
C LEU A 40 -13.34 2.35 0.92
N SER A 41 -13.37 2.42 -0.39
CA SER A 41 -12.19 2.32 -1.22
C SER A 41 -12.13 3.39 -2.30
N LEU A 42 -10.92 3.84 -2.60
CA LEU A 42 -10.62 4.69 -3.74
C LEU A 42 -9.45 4.08 -4.50
N ASN A 43 -9.72 3.60 -5.71
CA ASN A 43 -8.73 2.97 -6.58
C ASN A 43 -8.21 3.98 -7.61
N MET A 44 -7.02 4.52 -7.36
CA MET A 44 -6.29 5.44 -8.25
C MET A 44 -5.40 4.61 -9.18
N ALA A 45 -6.05 3.88 -10.08
CA ALA A 45 -5.41 2.81 -10.86
C ALA A 45 -4.32 3.31 -11.81
N GLN A 46 -4.41 4.55 -12.30
CA GLN A 46 -3.39 5.13 -13.19
C GLN A 46 -2.10 5.45 -12.41
N GLU A 47 -2.25 5.81 -11.15
CA GLU A 47 -1.17 6.11 -10.20
C GLU A 47 -0.67 4.84 -9.52
N GLY A 48 -1.36 3.70 -9.69
CA GLY A 48 -1.01 2.46 -9.02
C GLY A 48 -1.23 2.51 -7.51
N ILE A 49 -2.09 3.41 -7.02
CA ILE A 49 -2.38 3.56 -5.58
C ILE A 49 -3.81 3.16 -5.29
N TYR A 50 -3.98 2.39 -4.23
CA TYR A 50 -5.27 2.06 -3.65
C TYR A 50 -5.35 2.62 -2.23
N LEU A 51 -6.43 3.31 -1.91
CA LEU A 51 -6.70 3.85 -0.58
C LEU A 51 -7.90 3.15 0.04
N SER A 52 -7.74 2.63 1.25
CA SER A 52 -8.83 2.13 2.06
C SER A 52 -9.16 3.12 3.17
N PHE A 53 -10.45 3.32 3.39
CA PHE A 53 -10.98 4.18 4.43
C PHE A 53 -11.96 3.40 5.30
N ARG A 54 -11.99 3.67 6.61
CA ARG A 54 -13.12 3.27 7.45
C ARG A 54 -14.35 4.05 7.02
N ARG A 55 -15.49 3.37 6.91
CA ARG A 55 -16.77 4.00 6.58
C ARG A 55 -17.16 5.06 7.60
N GLU A 56 -16.99 4.75 8.89
CA GLU A 56 -17.19 5.72 9.94
C GLU A 56 -16.12 6.80 9.86
N GLY A 57 -16.54 8.03 9.54
CA GLY A 57 -15.67 9.19 9.44
C GLY A 57 -14.83 9.30 8.16
N HIS A 58 -14.93 8.34 7.23
CA HIS A 58 -14.10 8.30 6.00
C HIS A 58 -12.60 8.41 6.32
N ILE A 59 -12.14 7.68 7.34
CA ILE A 59 -10.78 7.79 7.87
C ILE A 59 -9.83 6.88 7.10
N LEU A 60 -8.76 7.43 6.55
CA LEU A 60 -7.74 6.69 5.82
C LEU A 60 -7.05 5.70 6.75
N GLN A 61 -7.12 4.41 6.42
CA GLN A 61 -6.57 3.33 7.25
C GLN A 61 -5.50 2.50 6.55
N GLU A 62 -5.51 2.46 5.22
CA GLU A 62 -4.55 1.66 4.45
C GLU A 62 -4.24 2.34 3.11
N ILE A 63 -2.98 2.29 2.72
CA ILE A 63 -2.47 2.74 1.42
C ILE A 63 -1.71 1.58 0.79
N THR A 64 -2.16 1.12 -0.37
CA THR A 64 -1.48 0.06 -1.12
C THR A 64 -0.94 0.61 -2.44
N ALA A 65 0.38 0.60 -2.61
CA ALA A 65 1.06 0.87 -3.86
C ALA A 65 1.26 -0.43 -4.65
N THR A 66 0.67 -0.54 -5.84
CA THR A 66 0.85 -1.68 -6.74
C THR A 66 2.04 -1.43 -7.67
N LEU A 67 3.16 -2.10 -7.39
CA LEU A 67 4.42 -1.94 -8.12
C LEU A 67 4.41 -2.71 -9.43
N LEU A 68 3.95 -3.96 -9.40
CA LEU A 68 3.94 -4.86 -10.54
C LEU A 68 2.49 -5.17 -10.99
N ARG A 69 2.21 -4.95 -12.27
CA ARG A 69 0.94 -5.31 -12.93
C ARG A 69 1.22 -6.09 -14.21
N PRO A 70 1.44 -7.41 -14.13
CA PRO A 70 1.86 -8.22 -15.28
C PRO A 70 0.80 -8.24 -16.41
N GLU A 71 -0.46 -7.97 -16.08
CA GLU A 71 -1.55 -7.84 -17.04
C GLU A 71 -1.49 -6.55 -17.89
N ILE A 72 -0.72 -5.55 -17.47
CA ILE A 72 -0.57 -4.28 -18.19
C ILE A 72 0.82 -4.23 -18.84
N LYS A 73 0.86 -4.31 -20.18
CA LYS A 73 2.11 -4.25 -20.94
C LYS A 73 2.82 -2.92 -20.73
N GLY A 74 4.08 -2.97 -20.29
CA GLY A 74 4.92 -1.79 -20.09
C GLY A 74 4.54 -0.98 -18.84
N TRP A 75 3.82 -1.59 -17.89
CA TRP A 75 3.55 -0.96 -16.60
C TRP A 75 4.87 -0.68 -15.87
N HIS A 76 5.00 0.56 -15.41
CA HIS A 76 5.99 0.98 -14.44
C HIS A 76 5.28 1.84 -13.41
N PHE A 77 5.59 1.64 -12.14
CA PHE A 77 4.97 2.40 -11.07
C PHE A 77 5.35 3.90 -11.21
N PRO A 78 4.36 4.81 -11.34
CA PRO A 78 4.63 6.17 -11.81
C PRO A 78 5.03 7.15 -10.71
N ASN A 79 5.06 6.74 -9.44
CA ASN A 79 5.35 7.60 -8.30
C ASN A 79 6.64 7.20 -7.59
N GLU A 80 7.21 8.14 -6.83
CA GLU A 80 8.32 7.85 -5.93
C GLU A 80 7.80 7.13 -4.67
N LEU A 81 8.52 6.11 -4.23
CA LEU A 81 8.23 5.44 -2.96
C LEU A 81 9.09 6.04 -1.85
N PRO A 82 8.52 6.21 -0.64
CA PRO A 82 9.26 6.72 0.51
C PRO A 82 10.20 5.68 1.11
N PHE A 83 10.96 6.10 2.12
CA PHE A 83 11.79 5.23 2.96
C PHE A 83 12.89 4.46 2.20
N GLY A 84 13.32 4.98 1.06
CA GLY A 84 14.37 4.38 0.22
C GLY A 84 13.90 3.17 -0.58
N LEU A 85 12.60 2.87 -0.60
CA LEU A 85 12.03 1.80 -1.42
C LEU A 85 12.18 2.10 -2.91
N GLN A 86 12.28 1.04 -3.72
CA GLN A 86 12.35 1.13 -5.18
C GLN A 86 11.09 0.56 -5.80
N SER A 87 10.66 1.11 -6.94
CA SER A 87 9.52 0.59 -7.70
C SER A 87 9.77 -0.81 -8.26
N GLU A 88 11.04 -1.17 -8.48
CA GLU A 88 11.48 -2.48 -8.95
C GLU A 88 12.47 -3.05 -7.95
N MET A 89 12.00 -3.96 -7.09
CA MET A 89 12.83 -4.59 -6.07
C MET A 89 12.52 -6.07 -5.95
N SER A 90 13.58 -6.87 -5.76
CA SER A 90 13.47 -8.28 -5.39
C SER A 90 13.41 -8.42 -3.87
N ARG A 91 12.88 -9.53 -3.37
CA ARG A 91 12.88 -9.85 -1.94
C ARG A 91 14.27 -9.81 -1.32
N ARG A 92 15.26 -10.32 -2.05
CA ARG A 92 16.68 -10.25 -1.63
C ARG A 92 17.12 -8.79 -1.47
N TRP A 93 16.82 -7.94 -2.44
CA TRP A 93 17.18 -6.52 -2.36
C TRP A 93 16.53 -5.86 -1.14
N VAL A 94 15.25 -6.18 -0.88
CA VAL A 94 14.53 -5.68 0.31
C VAL A 94 15.25 -6.09 1.58
N HIS A 95 15.63 -7.36 1.74
CA HIS A 95 16.33 -7.81 2.95
C HIS A 95 17.72 -7.19 3.09
N GLU A 96 18.42 -6.96 1.99
CA GLU A 96 19.75 -6.31 1.99
C GLU A 96 19.70 -4.82 2.35
N HIS A 97 18.63 -4.10 1.97
CA HIS A 97 18.56 -2.63 2.11
C HIS A 97 17.60 -2.14 3.20
N ILE A 98 16.52 -2.88 3.45
CA ILE A 98 15.52 -2.57 4.47
C ILE A 98 15.78 -3.37 5.76
N GLY A 99 16.35 -4.58 5.63
CA GLY A 99 16.70 -5.45 6.74
C GLY A 99 15.78 -6.67 6.86
N GLU A 100 15.88 -7.37 7.99
CA GLU A 100 15.07 -8.56 8.26
C GLU A 100 13.62 -8.20 8.61
N PRO A 101 12.62 -8.92 8.06
CA PRO A 101 11.23 -8.68 8.38
C PRO A 101 10.88 -9.09 9.81
N LEU A 102 9.92 -8.38 10.40
CA LEU A 102 9.32 -8.73 11.69
C LEU A 102 8.56 -10.06 11.61
N ARG A 103 7.89 -10.28 10.49
CA ARG A 103 7.15 -11.50 10.18
C ARG A 103 7.22 -11.77 8.68
N SER A 104 7.23 -13.04 8.33
CA SER A 104 7.16 -13.51 6.95
C SER A 104 6.10 -14.59 6.81
N SER A 105 5.32 -14.51 5.74
CA SER A 105 4.37 -15.54 5.32
C SER A 105 4.94 -16.24 4.08
N PRO A 106 5.09 -17.59 4.10
CA PRO A 106 5.63 -18.31 2.95
C PRO A 106 4.65 -18.34 1.77
N PRO A 107 5.15 -18.60 0.55
CA PRO A 107 4.33 -18.79 -0.64
C PRO A 107 3.25 -19.85 -0.41
N LYS A 108 2.05 -19.57 -0.90
CA LYS A 108 0.90 -20.46 -0.75
C LYS A 108 0.02 -20.43 -1.98
N THR A 109 -0.65 -21.55 -2.24
CA THR A 109 -1.65 -21.64 -3.29
C THR A 109 -3.04 -21.55 -2.68
N ILE A 110 -3.82 -20.55 -3.09
CA ILE A 110 -5.21 -20.38 -2.67
C ILE A 110 -6.09 -20.39 -3.92
N MET A 111 -7.11 -21.24 -3.96
CA MET A 111 -8.06 -21.32 -5.07
C MET A 111 -7.37 -21.37 -6.46
N ARG A 112 -6.29 -22.15 -6.60
CA ARG A 112 -5.44 -22.30 -7.80
C ARG A 112 -4.61 -21.07 -8.20
N ARG A 113 -4.60 -20.01 -7.38
CA ARG A 113 -3.69 -18.87 -7.53
C ARG A 113 -2.48 -19.07 -6.62
N ALA A 114 -1.29 -19.07 -7.22
CA ALA A 114 -0.05 -19.06 -6.46
C ALA A 114 0.25 -17.62 -5.99
N LEU A 115 0.50 -17.47 -4.69
CA LEU A 115 0.94 -16.24 -4.04
C LEU A 115 2.37 -16.45 -3.58
N GLY A 116 3.22 -15.44 -3.76
CA GLY A 116 4.59 -15.45 -3.26
C GLY A 116 4.66 -15.15 -1.76
N TRP A 117 5.82 -14.69 -1.31
CA TRP A 117 6.03 -14.28 0.08
C TRP A 117 5.24 -13.03 0.43
N ALA A 118 4.96 -12.85 1.72
CA ALA A 118 4.56 -11.57 2.28
C ALA A 118 5.47 -11.27 3.47
N ASP A 119 6.17 -10.14 3.45
CA ASP A 119 7.07 -9.72 4.52
C ASP A 119 6.54 -8.45 5.19
N LEU A 120 6.62 -8.40 6.51
CA LEU A 120 6.14 -7.30 7.34
C LEU A 120 7.31 -6.58 8.01
N PHE A 121 7.32 -5.26 7.94
CA PHE A 121 8.33 -4.36 8.50
C PHE A 121 7.65 -3.25 9.31
N ASN A 122 8.44 -2.56 10.14
CA ASN A 122 8.05 -1.26 10.67
C ASN A 122 8.53 -0.17 9.71
N ALA A 123 7.66 0.79 9.42
CA ALA A 123 8.02 2.04 8.76
C ALA A 123 7.90 3.18 9.76
N VAL A 124 8.91 4.05 9.82
CA VAL A 124 8.89 5.22 10.70
C VAL A 124 8.36 6.41 9.89
N ALA A 125 7.08 6.74 10.08
CA ALA A 125 6.45 7.93 9.53
C ALA A 125 6.31 8.99 10.62
N GLY A 126 7.45 9.58 11.03
CA GLY A 126 7.49 10.51 12.18
C GLY A 126 7.13 9.80 13.49
N ASP A 127 6.18 10.35 14.25
CA ASP A 127 5.70 9.76 15.50
C ASP A 127 4.60 8.70 15.29
N LEU A 128 4.12 8.50 14.05
CA LEU A 128 3.06 7.56 13.76
C LEU A 128 3.64 6.13 13.61
N PRO A 129 3.22 5.16 14.43
CA PRO A 129 3.60 3.77 14.23
C PRO A 129 2.89 3.22 12.99
N VAL A 130 3.67 3.02 11.92
CA VAL A 130 3.18 2.49 10.63
C VAL A 130 3.81 1.12 10.40
N SER A 131 2.96 0.16 10.06
CA SER A 131 3.39 -1.13 9.55
C SER A 131 3.48 -1.07 8.03
N MET A 132 4.53 -1.68 7.47
CA MET A 132 4.76 -1.81 6.04
C MET A 132 4.79 -3.28 5.65
N GLN A 133 3.85 -3.71 4.82
CA GLN A 133 3.82 -5.05 4.25
C GLN A 133 4.28 -5.00 2.80
N ILE A 134 5.15 -5.93 2.39
CA ILE A 134 5.55 -6.11 0.99
C ILE A 134 5.13 -7.51 0.56
N ASP A 135 4.28 -7.56 -0.47
CA ASP A 135 3.87 -8.81 -1.09
C ASP A 135 4.73 -9.07 -2.33
N PHE A 136 5.15 -10.31 -2.50
CA PHE A 136 6.01 -10.75 -3.59
C PHE A 136 5.26 -11.71 -4.54
N ASP A 137 5.71 -11.77 -5.78
CA ASP A 137 5.31 -12.81 -6.73
C ASP A 137 6.06 -14.13 -6.43
N VAL A 138 5.76 -15.17 -7.22
CA VAL A 138 6.35 -16.51 -7.04
C VAL A 138 7.83 -16.60 -7.46
N ILE A 139 8.39 -15.54 -8.03
CA ILE A 139 9.81 -15.42 -8.39
C ILE A 139 10.51 -14.31 -7.58
N ASP A 140 9.92 -13.93 -6.43
CA ASP A 140 10.44 -13.00 -5.44
C ASP A 140 10.59 -11.54 -5.91
N ASN A 141 9.79 -11.07 -6.87
CA ASN A 141 9.67 -9.63 -7.16
C ASN A 141 8.58 -8.98 -6.32
N ALA A 142 8.81 -7.78 -5.81
CA ALA A 142 7.79 -7.02 -5.09
C ALA A 142 6.62 -6.66 -6.02
N VAL A 143 5.42 -7.05 -5.62
CA VAL A 143 4.16 -6.80 -6.33
C VAL A 143 3.46 -5.58 -5.78
N SER A 144 3.43 -5.47 -4.45
CA SER A 144 2.80 -4.33 -3.78
C SER A 144 3.46 -4.02 -2.45
N VAL A 145 3.32 -2.76 -2.05
CA VAL A 145 3.70 -2.28 -0.72
C VAL A 145 2.47 -1.66 -0.08
N THR A 146 2.11 -2.13 1.10
CA THR A 146 0.97 -1.65 1.87
C THR A 146 1.43 -0.99 3.16
N PHE A 147 0.94 0.22 3.41
CA PHE A 147 1.17 0.98 4.62
C PHE A 147 -0.13 1.14 5.40
N MET A 148 -0.08 0.86 6.69
CA MET A 148 -1.22 0.97 7.60
C MET A 148 -0.76 1.34 9.01
N PRO A 149 -1.58 2.01 9.84
CA PRO A 149 -1.27 2.16 11.25
C PRO A 149 -1.07 0.79 11.89
N THR A 150 -0.10 0.63 12.79
CA THR A 150 0.16 -0.68 13.42
C THR A 150 -1.06 -1.22 14.19
N SER A 151 -2.00 -0.34 14.60
CA SER A 151 -3.28 -0.74 15.21
C SER A 151 -4.23 -1.46 14.25
N GLU A 152 -4.09 -1.26 12.93
CA GLU A 152 -4.91 -1.90 11.89
C GLU A 152 -4.33 -3.22 11.40
N LEU A 153 -3.08 -3.53 11.77
CA LEU A 153 -2.40 -4.73 11.31
C LEU A 153 -3.14 -5.99 11.75
N ARG A 154 -3.53 -6.81 10.77
CA ARG A 154 -4.13 -8.14 11.00
C ARG A 154 -3.21 -9.19 10.37
N TRP A 155 -2.40 -9.85 11.21
CA TRP A 155 -1.42 -10.86 10.78
C TRP A 155 -1.45 -12.10 11.67
#